data_AF-A0A0V8J8M6-F1
#
_entry.id   AF-A0A0V8J8M6-F1
#
_cell.length_a   1.000
_cell.length_b   1.000
_cell.length_c   1.000
_cell.angle_alpha   90.00
_cell.angle_beta   90.00
_cell.angle_gamma   90.00
#
_symmetry.space_group_name_H-M   'P 1'
#
loop_
_entity.id
_entity.type
_entity.pdbx_description
1 polymer ?
#
loop_
_entity_poly.entity_id
_entity_poly.type
_entity_poly.pdbx_seq_one_letter_code
_entity_poly.pdbx_strand_id
1 'polypeptide(L)'
;MEKFINESELEALKLQARGNPAKMAAYATAKREYQAQVDAHFTEEHPFNNTFSESHLESLRKFAEENPEDDSAQARFIIQQNRFDAQEKAKTAQIDRRLLQSELSRKLTAGEVNKTDLERAALLAKTNGNPENRALYASIKNQLNRGNE
;
A
#
# COMPACT_ATOMS: atom_id res chain seq x y z
N MET A 1 15.90 -15.15 -7.74
CA MET A 1 15.44 -13.76 -7.55
C MET A 1 15.23 -13.52 -6.07
N GLU A 2 16.04 -12.65 -5.49
CA GLU A 2 15.89 -12.16 -4.12
C GLU A 2 14.53 -11.47 -3.98
N LYS A 3 13.85 -11.63 -2.84
CA LYS A 3 12.53 -11.04 -2.65
C LYS A 3 12.70 -9.55 -2.36
N PHE A 4 12.45 -8.70 -3.36
CA PHE A 4 12.44 -7.25 -3.19
C PHE A 4 11.32 -6.83 -2.24
N ILE A 5 11.63 -5.91 -1.33
CA ILE A 5 10.61 -5.27 -0.50
C ILE A 5 10.01 -4.15 -1.33
N ASN A 6 8.69 -4.19 -1.53
CA ASN A 6 8.03 -3.21 -2.35
C ASN A 6 7.61 -1.98 -1.52
N GLU A 7 7.62 -0.79 -2.11
CA GLU A 7 7.16 0.45 -1.47
C GLU A 7 5.72 0.31 -0.93
N SER A 8 4.87 -0.43 -1.65
CA SER A 8 3.49 -0.71 -1.24
C SER A 8 3.41 -1.58 0.04
N GLU A 9 4.34 -2.52 0.22
CA GLU A 9 4.43 -3.35 1.42
C GLU A 9 4.91 -2.51 2.62
N LEU A 10 5.85 -1.60 2.40
CA LEU A 10 6.30 -0.66 3.45
C LEU A 10 5.18 0.26 3.93
N GLU A 11 4.41 0.84 3.00
CA GLU A 11 3.28 1.69 3.37
C GLU A 11 2.18 0.89 4.10
N ALA A 12 1.94 -0.36 3.70
CA ALA A 12 1.03 -1.25 4.42
C ALA A 12 1.52 -1.54 5.86
N LEU A 13 2.80 -1.85 6.04
CA LEU A 13 3.40 -2.09 7.36
C LEU A 13 3.34 -0.83 8.23
N LYS A 14 3.63 0.34 7.67
CA LYS A 14 3.54 1.65 8.34
C LYS A 14 2.12 1.93 8.84
N LEU A 15 1.10 1.63 8.02
CA LEU A 15 -0.30 1.77 8.41
C LEU A 15 -0.66 0.81 9.55
N GLN A 16 -0.19 -0.43 9.50
CA GLN A 16 -0.44 -1.43 10.53
C GLN A 16 0.32 -1.18 11.84
N ALA A 17 1.45 -0.47 11.78
CA ALA A 17 2.31 -0.17 12.92
C ALA A 17 1.74 0.89 13.87
N ARG A 18 0.74 1.67 13.45
CA ARG A 18 0.16 2.77 14.25
C ARG A 18 -0.34 2.25 15.61
N GLY A 19 0.37 2.61 16.68
CA GLY A 19 0.03 2.26 18.06
C GLY A 19 0.34 0.82 18.47
N ASN A 20 1.09 0.06 17.67
CA ASN A 20 1.50 -1.31 18.02
C ASN A 20 3.04 -1.45 17.99
N PRO A 21 3.70 -1.56 19.16
CA PRO A 21 5.16 -1.62 19.25
C PRO A 21 5.81 -2.76 18.45
N ALA A 22 5.22 -3.97 18.46
CA ALA A 22 5.76 -5.11 17.73
C ALA A 22 5.72 -4.88 16.21
N LYS A 23 4.64 -4.27 15.71
CA LYS A 23 4.50 -3.93 14.30
C LYS A 23 5.38 -2.75 13.88
N MET A 24 5.66 -1.82 14.80
CA MET A 24 6.64 -0.76 14.57
C MET A 24 8.06 -1.33 14.37
N ALA A 25 8.44 -2.34 15.15
CA ALA A 25 9.72 -3.01 14.97
C ALA A 25 9.81 -3.69 13.59
N ALA A 26 8.75 -4.42 13.18
CA ALA A 26 8.69 -5.04 11.85
C ALA A 26 8.81 -4.00 10.71
N TYR A 27 8.08 -2.89 10.81
CA TYR A 27 8.21 -1.78 9.85
C TYR A 27 9.62 -1.19 9.83
N ALA A 28 10.25 -1.00 10.99
CA ALA A 28 11.60 -0.44 11.07
C ALA A 28 12.67 -1.37 10.49
N THR A 29 12.49 -2.68 10.58
CA THR A 29 13.35 -3.67 9.92
C THR A 29 13.14 -3.63 8.41
N ALA A 30 11.90 -3.74 7.92
CA ALA A 30 11.60 -3.71 6.50
C ALA A 30 12.06 -2.39 5.83
N LYS A 31 11.92 -1.25 6.52
CA LYS A 31 12.42 0.04 6.02
C LYS A 31 13.94 0.05 5.84
N ARG A 32 14.68 -0.57 6.76
CA ARG A 32 16.14 -0.67 6.67
C ARG A 32 16.56 -1.58 5.54
N GLU A 33 15.90 -2.73 5.38
CA GLU A 33 16.14 -3.66 4.28
C GLU A 33 15.86 -3.01 2.92
N TYR A 34 14.76 -2.26 2.79
CA TYR A 34 14.47 -1.52 1.57
C TYR A 34 15.51 -0.44 1.26
N GLN A 35 15.96 0.32 2.27
CA GLN A 35 17.02 1.31 2.05
C GLN A 35 18.31 0.63 1.61
N ALA A 36 18.68 -0.51 2.20
CA ALA A 36 19.84 -1.27 1.77
C ALA A 36 19.71 -1.77 0.31
N GLN A 37 18.52 -2.16 -0.14
CA GLN A 37 18.27 -2.51 -1.55
C GLN A 37 18.46 -1.31 -2.47
N VAL A 38 17.98 -0.13 -2.08
CA VAL A 38 18.19 1.10 -2.85
C VAL A 38 19.68 1.43 -2.93
N ASP A 39 20.38 1.43 -1.79
CA ASP A 39 21.80 1.78 -1.73
C ASP A 39 22.70 0.77 -2.47
N ALA A 40 22.27 -0.48 -2.59
CA ALA A 40 23.02 -1.52 -3.32
C ALA A 40 22.99 -1.34 -4.84
N HIS A 41 21.91 -0.80 -5.40
CA HIS A 41 21.68 -0.76 -6.84
C HIS A 41 21.69 0.65 -7.45
N PHE A 42 21.51 1.68 -6.65
CA PHE A 42 21.52 3.08 -7.08
C PHE A 42 22.82 3.76 -6.64
N THR A 43 23.53 4.36 -7.60
CA THR A 43 24.84 5.00 -7.41
C THR A 43 24.77 6.46 -7.86
N GLU A 44 25.88 7.21 -7.78
CA GLU A 44 25.93 8.57 -8.34
C GLU A 44 25.71 8.58 -9.86
N GLU A 45 26.20 7.56 -10.57
CA GLU A 45 26.02 7.41 -12.03
C GLU A 45 24.58 7.00 -12.39
N HIS A 46 23.93 6.25 -11.49
CA HIS A 46 22.55 5.81 -11.63
C HIS A 46 21.72 6.23 -10.41
N PRO A 47 21.38 7.52 -10.29
CA PRO A 47 20.79 8.08 -9.08
C PRO A 47 19.36 7.58 -8.87
N PHE A 48 19.00 7.41 -7.60
CA PHE A 48 17.63 7.14 -7.21
C PHE A 48 16.75 8.37 -7.46
N ASN A 49 15.86 8.29 -8.44
CA ASN A 49 15.00 9.39 -8.80
C ASN A 49 13.75 9.45 -7.92
N ASN A 50 13.56 10.57 -7.21
CA ASN A 50 12.39 10.79 -6.36
C ASN A 50 11.15 11.30 -7.12
N THR A 51 11.30 11.63 -8.40
CA THR A 51 10.20 12.06 -9.26
C THR A 51 9.56 10.88 -9.97
N PHE A 52 8.23 10.91 -10.08
CA PHE A 52 7.45 9.88 -10.76
C PHE A 52 7.24 10.29 -12.21
N SER A 53 8.12 9.85 -13.10
CA SER A 53 8.04 10.14 -14.53
C SER A 53 7.99 8.84 -15.33
N GLU A 54 6.95 8.69 -16.15
CA GLU A 54 6.76 7.53 -17.03
C GLU A 54 7.89 7.42 -18.06
N SER A 55 8.40 8.54 -18.57
CA SER A 55 9.53 8.54 -19.51
C SER A 55 10.82 8.05 -18.86
N HIS A 56 11.03 8.34 -17.57
CA HIS A 56 12.17 7.81 -16.84
C HIS A 56 12.01 6.31 -16.56
N LEU A 57 10.82 5.86 -16.18
CA LEU A 57 10.53 4.44 -16.00
C LEU A 57 10.75 3.66 -17.31
N GLU A 58 10.35 4.22 -18.45
CA GLU A 58 10.58 3.62 -19.75
C GLU A 58 12.07 3.55 -20.10
N SER A 59 12.86 4.59 -19.75
CA SER A 59 14.31 4.55 -19.94
C SER A 59 15.00 3.46 -19.12
N LEU A 60 14.57 3.25 -17.87
CA LEU A 60 15.07 2.15 -17.03
C LEU A 60 14.66 0.79 -17.58
N ARG A 61 13.43 0.66 -18.10
CA ARG A 61 12.97 -0.57 -18.74
C ARG A 61 13.84 -0.92 -19.95
N LYS A 62 14.07 0.03 -20.86
CA LYS A 62 14.91 -0.18 -22.04
C LYS A 62 16.33 -0.56 -21.66
N PHE A 63 16.92 0.14 -20.70
CA PHE A 63 18.27 -0.18 -20.21
C PHE A 63 18.35 -1.59 -19.62
N ALA A 64 17.34 -2.02 -18.85
CA ALA A 64 17.26 -3.38 -18.32
C ALA A 64 17.04 -4.43 -19.42
N GLU A 65 16.21 -4.15 -20.42
CA GLU A 65 15.98 -5.04 -21.58
C GLU A 65 17.25 -5.20 -22.43
N GLU A 66 18.02 -4.13 -22.60
CA GLU A 66 19.30 -4.12 -23.34
C GLU A 66 20.44 -4.78 -22.55
N ASN A 67 20.35 -4.84 -21.22
CA ASN A 67 21.36 -5.40 -20.32
C ASN A 67 20.75 -6.48 -19.40
N PRO A 68 20.34 -7.64 -19.96
CA PRO A 68 19.64 -8.68 -19.19
C PRO A 68 20.50 -9.34 -18.10
N GLU A 69 21.83 -9.31 -18.25
CA GLU A 69 22.79 -9.87 -17.28
C GLU A 69 23.18 -8.87 -16.17
N ASP A 70 22.77 -7.59 -16.26
CA ASP A 70 23.00 -6.60 -15.21
C ASP A 70 21.87 -6.67 -14.17
N ASP A 71 22.11 -7.43 -13.10
CA ASP A 71 21.19 -7.55 -11.96
C ASP A 71 20.80 -6.18 -11.37
N SER A 72 21.71 -5.20 -11.40
CA SER A 72 21.42 -3.85 -10.89
C SER A 72 20.52 -3.07 -11.85
N ALA A 73 20.63 -3.26 -13.17
CA ALA A 73 19.69 -2.69 -14.13
C ALA A 73 18.27 -3.23 -13.91
N GLN A 74 18.13 -4.54 -13.72
CA GLN A 74 16.85 -5.18 -13.41
C GLN A 74 16.26 -4.65 -12.08
N ALA A 75 17.08 -4.62 -11.02
CA ALA A 75 16.66 -4.15 -9.71
C ALA A 75 16.21 -2.68 -9.73
N ARG A 76 16.96 -1.80 -10.40
CA ARG A 76 16.61 -0.37 -10.53
C ARG A 76 15.25 -0.19 -11.21
N PHE A 77 15.00 -0.92 -12.30
CA PHE A 77 13.71 -0.88 -12.99
C PHE A 77 12.57 -1.36 -12.08
N ILE A 78 12.72 -2.53 -11.45
CA ILE A 78 11.69 -3.12 -10.57
C ILE A 78 11.37 -2.18 -9.39
N ILE A 79 12.40 -1.65 -8.72
CA ILE A 79 12.22 -0.73 -7.58
C ILE A 79 11.44 0.52 -8.01
N GLN A 80 11.80 1.13 -9.14
CA GLN A 80 11.12 2.33 -9.62
C GLN A 80 9.72 2.06 -10.15
N GLN A 81 9.50 0.92 -10.80
CA GLN A 81 8.17 0.49 -11.23
C GLN A 81 7.24 0.35 -10.02
N ASN A 82 7.68 -0.35 -8.98
CA ASN A 82 6.91 -0.54 -7.76
C ASN A 82 6.52 0.78 -7.09
N ARG A 83 7.44 1.76 -7.08
CA ARG A 83 7.17 3.11 -6.55
C ARG A 83 6.17 3.86 -7.40
N PHE A 84 6.30 3.81 -8.73
CA PHE A 84 5.37 4.43 -9.65
C PHE A 84 3.95 3.87 -9.47
N ASP A 85 3.82 2.54 -9.41
CA ASP A 85 2.53 1.87 -9.20
C ASP A 85 1.90 2.22 -7.85
N ALA A 86 2.71 2.32 -6.79
CA ALA A 86 2.23 2.75 -5.48
C ALA A 86 1.69 4.19 -5.51
N GLN A 87 2.37 5.08 -6.24
CA GLN A 87 1.95 6.47 -6.41
C GLN A 87 0.66 6.57 -7.25
N GLU A 88 0.56 5.84 -8.36
CA GLU A 88 -0.65 5.82 -9.19
C GLU A 88 -1.87 5.31 -8.40
N LYS A 89 -1.69 4.25 -7.60
CA LYS A 89 -2.73 3.77 -6.68
C LYS A 89 -3.11 4.82 -5.64
N ALA A 90 -2.14 5.59 -5.15
CA ALA A 90 -2.43 6.66 -4.19
C ALA A 90 -3.29 7.79 -4.80
N LYS A 91 -3.16 8.07 -6.11
CA LYS A 91 -3.99 9.08 -6.80
C LYS A 91 -5.47 8.71 -6.82
N THR A 92 -5.81 7.44 -7.06
CA THR A 92 -7.21 6.99 -7.09
C THR A 92 -7.76 6.62 -5.72
N ALA A 93 -6.89 6.42 -4.73
CA ALA A 93 -7.27 5.95 -3.40
C ALA A 93 -8.38 6.77 -2.73
N GLN A 94 -8.47 8.08 -2.97
CA GLN A 94 -9.56 8.89 -2.42
C GLN A 94 -10.92 8.53 -3.02
N ILE A 95 -10.96 8.30 -4.34
CA ILE A 95 -12.18 7.89 -5.06
C ILE A 95 -12.60 6.51 -4.57
N ASP A 96 -11.66 5.57 -4.52
CA ASP A 96 -11.91 4.19 -4.09
C ASP A 96 -12.45 4.13 -2.65
N ARG A 97 -11.88 4.95 -1.74
CA ARG A 97 -12.38 5.08 -0.36
C ARG A 97 -13.80 5.61 -0.30
N ARG A 98 -14.13 6.63 -1.11
CA ARG A 98 -15.48 7.21 -1.15
C ARG A 98 -16.49 6.20 -1.69
N LEU A 99 -16.14 5.46 -2.73
CA LEU A 99 -16.98 4.38 -3.28
C LEU A 99 -17.21 3.28 -2.25
N LEU A 100 -16.15 2.82 -1.57
CA LEU A 100 -16.24 1.82 -0.51
C LEU A 100 -17.12 2.28 0.65
N GLN A 101 -16.97 3.53 1.10
CA GLN A 101 -17.82 4.10 2.16
C GLN A 101 -19.30 4.11 1.76
N SER A 102 -19.59 4.48 0.52
CA SER A 102 -20.96 4.48 -0.04
C SER A 102 -21.54 3.06 -0.11
N GLU A 103 -20.76 2.09 -0.62
CA GLU A 103 -21.15 0.69 -0.71
C GLU A 103 -21.49 0.11 0.68
N LEU A 104 -20.59 0.31 1.65
CA LEU A 104 -20.75 -0.18 3.02
C LEU A 104 -21.96 0.46 3.70
N SER A 105 -22.19 1.76 3.49
CA SER A 105 -23.35 2.47 4.05
C SER A 105 -24.66 1.94 3.46
N ARG A 106 -24.69 1.69 2.14
CA ARG A 106 -25.87 1.09 1.47
C ARG A 106 -26.16 -0.31 2.01
N LYS A 107 -25.13 -1.17 2.11
CA LYS A 107 -25.27 -2.53 2.67
C LYS A 107 -25.75 -2.51 4.12
N LEU A 108 -25.24 -1.58 4.93
CA LEU A 108 -25.67 -1.41 6.31
C LEU A 108 -27.15 -1.06 6.39
N THR A 109 -27.61 -0.09 5.59
CA THR A 109 -29.04 0.29 5.55
C THR A 109 -29.94 -0.84 5.05
N ALA A 110 -29.48 -1.63 4.07
CA ALA A 110 -30.19 -2.81 3.58
C ALA A 110 -30.15 -4.00 4.56
N GLY A 111 -29.25 -3.95 5.54
CA GLY A 111 -28.98 -5.02 6.49
C GLY A 111 -28.27 -6.25 5.92
N GLU A 112 -27.59 -6.08 4.78
CA GLU A 112 -26.90 -7.15 4.04
C GLU A 112 -25.38 -7.19 4.33
N VAL A 113 -24.97 -6.67 5.49
CA VAL A 113 -23.56 -6.64 5.88
C VAL A 113 -23.08 -8.01 6.31
N ASN A 114 -21.83 -8.36 5.97
CA ASN A 114 -21.18 -9.61 6.38
C ASN A 114 -19.81 -9.37 7.04
N LYS A 115 -19.12 -10.45 7.43
CA LYS A 115 -17.79 -10.37 8.06
C LYS A 115 -16.74 -9.71 7.16
N THR A 116 -16.80 -9.94 5.85
CA THR A 116 -15.90 -9.29 4.88
C THR A 116 -16.13 -7.78 4.85
N ASP A 117 -17.38 -7.32 4.92
CA ASP A 117 -17.70 -5.90 5.00
C ASP A 117 -17.21 -5.28 6.32
N LEU A 118 -17.27 -6.02 7.43
CA LEU A 118 -16.70 -5.60 8.71
C LEU A 118 -15.18 -5.39 8.62
N GLU A 119 -14.45 -6.32 7.99
CA GLU A 119 -13.01 -6.21 7.78
C GLU A 119 -12.66 -5.01 6.89
N ARG A 120 -13.42 -4.81 5.80
CA ARG A 120 -13.26 -3.64 4.91
C ARG A 120 -13.54 -2.32 5.64
N ALA A 121 -14.58 -2.27 6.47
CA ALA A 121 -14.90 -1.10 7.29
C ALA A 121 -13.82 -0.83 8.34
N ALA A 122 -13.27 -1.87 8.97
CA ALA A 122 -12.16 -1.75 9.91
C ALA A 122 -10.90 -1.21 9.21
N LEU A 123 -10.60 -1.68 8.00
CA LEU A 123 -9.49 -1.18 7.20
C LEU A 123 -9.71 0.28 6.79
N LEU A 124 -10.92 0.64 6.34
CA LEU A 124 -11.29 2.01 5.98
C LEU A 124 -11.14 2.96 7.19
N ALA A 125 -11.61 2.57 8.38
CA ALA A 125 -11.46 3.35 9.60
C ALA A 125 -10.00 3.49 10.07
N LYS A 126 -9.13 2.52 9.78
CA LYS A 126 -7.69 2.60 10.10
C LYS A 126 -6.92 3.49 9.13
N THR A 127 -7.25 3.41 7.85
CA THR A 127 -6.57 4.13 6.77
C THR A 127 -7.05 5.58 6.64
N ASN A 128 -8.35 5.81 6.83
CA ASN A 128 -9.00 7.11 6.83
C ASN A 128 -9.87 7.27 8.09
N GLY A 129 -9.21 7.52 9.22
CA GLY A 129 -9.84 7.51 10.55
C GLY A 129 -10.66 8.73 10.91
N ASN A 130 -11.42 9.28 9.96
CA ASN A 130 -12.42 10.31 10.25
C ASN A 130 -13.55 9.74 11.13
N PRO A 131 -14.34 10.60 11.80
CA PRO A 131 -15.44 10.15 12.66
C PRO A 131 -16.47 9.29 11.92
N GLU A 132 -16.79 9.60 10.66
CA GLU A 132 -17.79 8.85 9.91
C GLU A 132 -17.39 7.40 9.66
N ASN A 133 -16.14 7.14 9.26
CA ASN A 133 -15.68 5.77 8.99
C ASN A 133 -15.58 4.94 10.28
N ARG A 134 -15.23 5.58 11.40
CA ARG A 134 -15.24 4.91 12.72
C ARG A 134 -16.67 4.55 13.13
N ALA A 135 -17.61 5.46 12.93
CA ALA A 135 -19.03 5.21 13.21
C ALA A 135 -19.58 4.09 12.32
N LEU A 136 -19.26 4.10 11.02
CA LEU A 136 -19.66 3.06 10.07
C LEU A 136 -19.16 1.67 10.49
N TYR A 137 -17.88 1.55 10.86
CA TYR A 137 -17.33 0.31 11.40
C TYR A 137 -18.08 -0.16 12.67
N ALA A 138 -18.32 0.75 13.62
CA ALA A 138 -19.03 0.43 14.86
C ALA A 138 -20.46 -0.05 14.59
N SER A 139 -21.18 0.59 13.66
CA SER A 139 -22.53 0.21 13.28
C SER A 139 -22.59 -1.17 12.63
N ILE A 140 -21.70 -1.46 11.67
CA ILE A 140 -21.60 -2.78 11.04
C ILE A 140 -21.30 -3.87 12.09
N LYS A 141 -20.36 -3.58 13.00
CA LYS A 141 -20.01 -4.51 14.09
C LYS A 141 -21.21 -4.81 14.98
N ASN A 142 -21.96 -3.79 15.37
CA ASN A 142 -23.13 -3.94 16.25
C ASN A 142 -24.25 -4.73 15.56
N GLN A 143 -24.49 -4.51 14.27
CA GLN A 143 -25.51 -5.24 13.53
C GLN A 143 -25.18 -6.74 13.40
N LEU A 144 -23.92 -7.07 13.09
CA LEU A 144 -23.49 -8.47 13.02
C LEU A 144 -23.55 -9.17 14.37
N ASN A 145 -23.31 -8.45 15.47
CA ASN A 145 -23.45 -9.02 16.81
C ASN A 145 -24.91 -9.29 17.17
N ARG A 146 -25.84 -8.39 16.81
CA ARG A 146 -27.29 -8.56 17.03
C ARG A 146 -27.92 -9.66 16.19
N GLY A 147 -27.36 -9.99 15.02
CA GLY A 147 -27.85 -11.10 14.18
C GLY A 147 -27.37 -12.49 14.61
N ASN A 148 -26.49 -12.57 15.61
CA ASN A 148 -26.00 -13.83 16.19
C ASN A 148 -26.60 -14.12 17.59
N GLU A 149 -27.54 -13.28 18.05
CA GLU A 149 -28.39 -13.49 19.23
C GLU A 149 -29.77 -14.00 18.78
#